data_AF-A0A2T7KFT1-F1
#
_entry.id   AF-A0A2T7KFT1-F1
#
_cell.length_a   1.000
_cell.length_b   1.000
_cell.length_c   1.000
_cell.angle_alpha   90.00
_cell.angle_beta   90.00
_cell.angle_gamma   90.00
#
_symmetry.space_group_name_H-M   'P 1'
#
loop_
_entity.id
_entity.type
_entity.pdbx_description
1 polymer ?
#
loop_
_entity_poly.entity_id
_entity_poly.type
_entity_poly.pdbx_seq_one_letter_code
_entity_poly.pdbx_strand_id
1 'polypeptide(L)'
;MWEGEPEALAEAAAAGRRAAAWMRALPVPEDGGLPVGDWIVGGLADAVEKAMGALDPGDCDGMVDGKVFEGTSGVDAATMETLSGLPFALPQSADWLSPDEQIRLLAVVGTVTATVPLLANDPGTVIMRGELSRMCAILTHATRPALGGVHKPDVRRALEAETTEQGGG
;
A
#
# COMPACT_ATOMS: atom_id res chain seq x y z
N MET A 1 -15.66 -4.12 -23.03
CA MET A 1 -15.21 -2.75 -22.73
C MET A 1 -16.40 -1.95 -22.25
N TRP A 2 -16.40 -1.57 -20.99
CA TRP A 2 -17.47 -0.78 -20.36
C TRP A 2 -17.24 0.71 -20.57
N GLU A 3 -18.31 1.50 -20.48
CA GLU A 3 -18.20 2.96 -20.52
C GLU A 3 -17.35 3.45 -19.33
N GLY A 4 -16.36 4.30 -19.59
CA GLY A 4 -15.46 4.84 -18.56
C GLY A 4 -14.33 3.90 -18.12
N GLU A 5 -14.22 2.70 -18.70
CA GLU A 5 -13.16 1.74 -18.37
C GLU A 5 -11.74 2.30 -18.57
N PRO A 6 -11.39 2.89 -19.74
CA PRO A 6 -10.04 3.45 -19.94
C PRO A 6 -9.68 4.53 -18.94
N GLU A 7 -10.63 5.40 -18.60
CA GLU A 7 -10.46 6.47 -17.62
C GLU A 7 -10.26 5.91 -16.21
N ALA A 8 -11.05 4.90 -15.82
CA ALA A 8 -10.93 4.26 -14.51
C ALA A 8 -9.59 3.52 -14.34
N LEU A 9 -9.13 2.81 -15.38
CA LEU A 9 -7.82 2.15 -15.38
C LEU A 9 -6.67 3.15 -15.37
N ALA A 10 -6.78 4.25 -16.12
CA ALA A 10 -5.78 5.32 -16.09
C ALA A 10 -5.71 6.00 -14.71
N GLU A 11 -6.86 6.22 -14.06
CA GLU A 11 -6.94 6.72 -12.68
C GLU A 11 -6.25 5.77 -11.71
N ALA A 12 -6.55 4.47 -11.80
CA ALA A 12 -5.95 3.42 -10.98
C ALA A 12 -4.44 3.38 -11.11
N ALA A 13 -3.92 3.36 -12.34
CA ALA A 13 -2.49 3.42 -12.60
C ALA A 13 -1.86 4.70 -12.02
N ALA A 14 -2.52 5.85 -12.16
CA ALA A 14 -2.04 7.10 -11.59
C ALA A 14 -2.04 7.10 -10.05
N ALA A 15 -3.05 6.50 -9.43
CA ALA A 15 -3.11 6.34 -7.98
C ALA A 15 -1.99 5.42 -7.46
N GLY A 16 -1.73 4.29 -8.14
CA GLY A 16 -0.62 3.39 -7.85
C GLY A 16 0.74 4.10 -7.90
N ARG A 17 1.00 4.88 -8.96
CA ARG A 17 2.24 5.68 -9.07
C ARG A 17 2.42 6.68 -7.92
N ARG A 18 1.34 7.37 -7.54
CA ARG A 18 1.38 8.31 -6.40
C ARG A 18 1.66 7.60 -5.08
N ALA A 19 1.05 6.42 -4.88
CA ALA A 19 1.29 5.63 -3.68
C ALA A 19 2.73 5.13 -3.59
N ALA A 20 3.27 4.59 -4.68
CA ALA A 20 4.65 4.16 -4.75
C ALA A 20 5.63 5.33 -4.53
N ALA A 21 5.34 6.51 -5.10
CA ALA A 21 6.13 7.71 -4.86
C ALA A 21 6.11 8.15 -3.39
N TRP A 22 4.96 8.05 -2.71
CA TRP A 22 4.87 8.30 -1.27
C TRP A 22 5.70 7.30 -0.46
N MET A 23 5.63 6.00 -0.78
CA MET A 23 6.44 4.97 -0.10
C MET A 23 7.94 5.21 -0.27
N ARG A 24 8.37 5.56 -1.48
CA ARG A 24 9.77 5.92 -1.78
C ARG A 24 10.27 7.15 -1.00
N ALA A 25 9.35 8.00 -0.53
CA ALA A 25 9.66 9.22 0.22
C ALA A 25 9.63 9.03 1.75
N LEU A 26 9.38 7.80 2.25
CA LEU A 26 9.42 7.52 3.68
C LEU A 26 10.81 7.76 4.27
N PRO A 27 10.92 8.18 5.54
CA PRO A 27 12.18 8.59 6.17
C PRO A 27 13.02 7.38 6.58
N VAL A 28 13.59 6.66 5.61
CA VAL A 28 14.48 5.52 5.88
C VAL A 28 15.71 6.02 6.64
N PRO A 29 16.09 5.40 7.78
CA PRO A 29 17.30 5.77 8.51
C PRO A 29 18.55 5.73 7.60
N GLU A 30 19.33 6.80 7.60
CA GLU A 30 20.52 6.96 6.74
C GLU A 30 21.61 5.90 7.01
N ASP A 31 21.54 5.23 8.17
CA ASP A 31 22.51 4.22 8.62
C ASP A 31 22.39 2.86 7.88
N GLY A 32 21.68 2.81 6.75
CA GLY A 32 21.83 1.77 5.71
C GLY A 32 21.67 0.32 6.16
N GLY A 33 20.89 0.07 7.22
CA GLY A 33 20.98 -1.17 7.99
C GLY A 33 19.72 -2.03 8.07
N LEU A 34 18.60 -1.64 7.45
CA LEU A 34 17.35 -2.36 7.56
C LEU A 34 16.92 -2.94 6.20
N PRO A 35 17.20 -4.23 5.92
CA PRO A 35 16.74 -4.89 4.69
C PRO A 35 15.23 -4.71 4.42
N VAL A 36 14.43 -4.57 5.48
CA VAL A 36 13.00 -4.30 5.38
C VAL A 36 12.70 -2.85 5.00
N GLY A 37 13.51 -1.88 5.42
CA GLY A 37 13.39 -0.48 4.99
C GLY A 37 13.60 -0.35 3.48
N ASP A 38 14.70 -0.90 2.98
CA ASP A 38 15.02 -0.92 1.53
C ASP A 38 13.95 -1.64 0.71
N TRP A 39 13.43 -2.75 1.24
CA TRP A 39 12.35 -3.49 0.60
C TRP A 39 11.04 -2.69 0.57
N ILE A 40 10.66 -2.01 1.67
CA ILE A 40 9.43 -1.18 1.72
C ILE A 40 9.49 -0.04 0.71
N VAL A 41 10.59 0.72 0.69
CA VAL A 41 10.71 1.89 -0.19
C VAL A 41 11.06 1.53 -1.63
N GLY A 42 11.59 0.34 -1.88
CA GLY A 42 11.93 -0.19 -3.19
C GLY A 42 10.92 -1.23 -3.68
N GLY A 43 11.22 -2.52 -3.43
CA GLY A 43 10.48 -3.64 -4.04
C GLY A 43 8.98 -3.66 -3.77
N LEU A 44 8.54 -3.27 -2.56
CA LEU A 44 7.12 -3.18 -2.24
C LEU A 44 6.45 -1.98 -2.93
N ALA A 45 7.15 -0.85 -3.04
CA ALA A 45 6.66 0.32 -3.77
C ALA A 45 6.50 0.00 -5.28
N ASP A 46 7.46 -0.72 -5.85
CA ASP A 46 7.41 -1.19 -7.24
C ASP A 46 6.22 -2.15 -7.45
N ALA A 47 5.97 -3.07 -6.50
CA ALA A 47 4.83 -3.98 -6.55
C ALA A 47 3.48 -3.24 -6.51
N VAL A 48 3.35 -2.20 -5.68
CA VAL A 48 2.15 -1.34 -5.63
C VAL A 48 1.90 -0.64 -6.96
N GLU A 49 2.94 -0.03 -7.54
CA GLU A 49 2.84 0.64 -8.83
C GLU A 49 2.47 -0.33 -9.95
N LYS A 50 3.14 -1.49 -9.97
CA LYS A 50 2.93 -2.53 -10.96
C LYS A 50 1.53 -3.13 -10.89
N ALA A 51 1.05 -3.50 -9.72
CA ALA A 51 -0.28 -4.10 -9.55
C ALA A 51 -1.38 -3.17 -10.07
N MET A 52 -1.36 -1.89 -9.67
CA MET A 52 -2.36 -0.91 -10.10
C MET A 52 -2.23 -0.53 -11.58
N GLY A 53 -1.03 -0.61 -12.16
CA GLY A 53 -0.79 -0.35 -13.58
C GLY A 53 -1.11 -1.52 -14.51
N ALA A 54 -1.16 -2.74 -13.97
CA ALA A 54 -1.41 -3.98 -14.73
C ALA A 54 -2.87 -4.42 -14.72
N LEU A 55 -3.77 -3.69 -14.04
CA LEU A 55 -5.17 -4.04 -13.92
C LEU A 55 -5.80 -4.26 -15.31
N ASP A 56 -6.25 -5.48 -15.54
CA ASP A 56 -6.92 -5.93 -16.75
C ASP A 56 -8.28 -6.54 -16.39
N PRO A 57 -9.38 -5.78 -16.60
CA PRO A 57 -10.73 -6.28 -16.42
C PRO A 57 -11.10 -7.51 -17.29
N GLY A 58 -10.32 -7.80 -18.34
CA GLY A 58 -10.48 -8.98 -19.19
C GLY A 58 -9.97 -10.27 -18.54
N ASP A 59 -9.07 -10.17 -17.56
CA ASP A 59 -8.59 -11.29 -16.75
C ASP A 59 -9.45 -11.44 -15.48
N CYS A 60 -10.75 -11.52 -15.69
CA CYS A 60 -11.76 -11.69 -14.65
C CYS A 60 -12.10 -13.17 -14.42
N ASP A 61 -12.79 -13.43 -13.32
CA ASP A 61 -13.33 -14.75 -13.02
C ASP A 61 -14.21 -15.24 -14.18
N GLY A 62 -14.10 -16.53 -14.47
CA GLY A 62 -14.76 -17.11 -15.63
C GLY A 62 -15.06 -18.59 -15.46
N MET A 63 -15.79 -19.13 -16.44
CA MET A 63 -16.04 -20.55 -16.54
C MET A 63 -15.53 -21.06 -17.89
N VAL A 64 -14.62 -22.02 -17.87
CA VAL A 64 -14.10 -22.70 -19.06
C VAL A 64 -14.31 -24.20 -18.89
N ASP A 65 -14.99 -24.82 -19.85
CA ASP A 65 -15.32 -26.26 -19.82
C ASP A 65 -15.95 -26.74 -18.49
N GLY A 66 -16.81 -25.90 -17.90
CA GLY A 66 -17.50 -26.19 -16.63
C GLY A 66 -16.63 -26.07 -15.39
N LYS A 67 -15.38 -25.59 -15.50
CA LYS A 67 -14.51 -25.28 -14.37
C LYS A 67 -14.44 -23.78 -14.14
N VAL A 68 -14.46 -23.39 -12.87
CA VAL A 68 -14.19 -22.02 -12.45
C VAL A 68 -12.71 -21.72 -12.65
N PHE A 69 -12.43 -20.60 -13.30
CA PHE A 69 -11.11 -20.00 -13.37
C PHE A 69 -11.16 -18.70 -12.55
N GLU A 70 -10.23 -18.57 -11.60
CA GLU A 70 -10.05 -17.34 -10.83
C GLU A 70 -9.15 -16.40 -11.63
N GLY A 71 -9.69 -15.23 -11.99
CA GLY A 71 -8.95 -14.19 -12.68
C GLY A 71 -7.98 -13.48 -11.74
N THR A 72 -6.88 -12.97 -12.28
CA THR A 72 -5.90 -12.19 -11.51
C THR A 72 -5.99 -10.70 -11.77
N SER A 73 -6.98 -10.27 -12.56
CA SER A 73 -7.07 -8.91 -13.07
C SER A 73 -5.74 -8.42 -13.68
N GLY A 74 -4.98 -9.30 -14.32
CA GLY A 74 -3.69 -8.97 -14.94
C GLY A 74 -2.50 -8.87 -13.96
N VAL A 75 -2.68 -9.13 -12.67
CA VAL A 75 -1.61 -9.03 -11.67
C VAL A 75 -0.95 -10.38 -11.41
N ASP A 76 0.34 -10.49 -11.72
CA ASP A 76 1.07 -11.74 -11.51
C ASP A 76 1.28 -12.13 -10.04
N ALA A 77 1.47 -13.43 -9.82
CA ALA A 77 1.61 -14.03 -8.50
C ALA A 77 2.80 -13.48 -7.70
N ALA A 78 3.92 -13.13 -8.35
CA ALA A 78 5.10 -12.60 -7.66
C ALA A 78 4.84 -11.18 -7.11
N THR A 79 4.06 -10.39 -7.83
CA THR A 79 3.60 -9.07 -7.39
C THR A 79 2.67 -9.22 -6.18
N MET A 80 1.71 -10.14 -6.24
CA MET A 80 0.81 -10.42 -5.11
C MET A 80 1.55 -11.00 -3.89
N GLU A 81 2.53 -11.87 -4.10
CA GLU A 81 3.39 -12.40 -3.04
C GLU A 81 4.13 -11.28 -2.33
N THR A 82 4.73 -10.36 -3.09
CA THR A 82 5.43 -9.18 -2.53
C THR A 82 4.48 -8.34 -1.67
N LEU A 83 3.28 -8.03 -2.17
CA LEU A 83 2.27 -7.28 -1.41
C LEU A 83 1.85 -8.00 -0.13
N SER A 84 1.67 -9.32 -0.19
CA SER A 84 1.25 -10.15 0.95
C SER A 84 2.29 -10.24 2.07
N GLY A 85 3.55 -9.89 1.79
CA GLY A 85 4.63 -9.90 2.77
C GLY A 85 4.53 -8.79 3.82
N LEU A 86 3.89 -7.65 3.50
CA LEU A 86 3.92 -6.47 4.37
C LEU A 86 3.37 -6.74 5.79
N PRO A 87 2.21 -7.39 5.99
CA PRO A 87 1.68 -7.65 7.33
C PRO A 87 2.65 -8.41 8.25
N PHE A 88 3.57 -9.19 7.68
CA PHE A 88 4.58 -9.95 8.43
C PHE A 88 5.84 -9.11 8.69
N ALA A 89 6.28 -8.33 7.71
CA ALA A 89 7.49 -7.52 7.81
C ALA A 89 7.31 -6.28 8.72
N LEU A 90 6.13 -5.67 8.71
CA LEU A 90 5.82 -4.44 9.46
C LEU A 90 6.11 -4.56 10.98
N PRO A 91 5.56 -5.55 11.72
CA PRO A 91 5.79 -5.66 13.16
C PRO A 91 7.21 -6.10 13.52
N GLN A 92 7.96 -6.70 12.58
CA GLN A 92 9.27 -7.27 12.86
C GLN A 92 10.41 -6.27 12.69
N SER A 93 10.27 -5.27 11.82
CA SER A 93 11.42 -4.47 11.37
C SER A 93 11.08 -3.06 10.88
N ALA A 94 9.86 -2.56 11.14
CA ALA A 94 9.44 -1.22 10.76
C ALA A 94 9.19 -0.29 11.97
N ASP A 95 9.95 -0.48 13.06
CA ASP A 95 9.89 0.37 14.26
C ASP A 95 10.37 1.81 14.03
N TRP A 96 11.13 2.04 12.94
CA TRP A 96 11.53 3.36 12.44
C TRP A 96 10.37 4.18 11.84
N LEU A 97 9.24 3.54 11.53
CA LEU A 97 8.03 4.22 11.09
C LEU A 97 7.13 4.56 12.28
N SER A 98 6.53 5.74 12.24
CA SER A 98 5.47 6.09 13.16
C SER A 98 4.25 5.15 13.01
N PRO A 99 3.44 4.97 14.07
CA PRO A 99 2.21 4.18 13.97
C PRO A 99 1.27 4.66 12.84
N ASP A 100 1.23 5.96 12.56
CA ASP A 100 0.43 6.52 11.47
C ASP A 100 0.96 6.06 10.10
N GLU A 101 2.28 6.09 9.88
CA GLU A 101 2.90 5.59 8.64
C GLU A 101 2.72 4.08 8.47
N GLN A 102 2.82 3.31 9.56
CA GLN A 102 2.55 1.87 9.57
C GLN A 102 1.09 1.57 9.15
N ILE A 103 0.11 2.29 9.71
CA ILE A 103 -1.29 2.16 9.34
C ILE A 103 -1.53 2.55 7.88
N ARG A 104 -0.89 3.63 7.40
CA ARG A 104 -1.01 4.07 6.01
C ARG A 104 -0.40 3.06 5.03
N LEU A 105 0.73 2.45 5.37
CA LEU A 105 1.31 1.36 4.57
C LEU A 105 0.36 0.16 4.48
N LEU A 106 -0.22 -0.26 5.60
CA LEU A 106 -1.23 -1.31 5.62
C LEU A 106 -2.46 -0.95 4.79
N ALA A 107 -2.91 0.31 4.85
CA ALA A 107 -4.02 0.79 4.05
C ALA A 107 -3.68 0.80 2.55
N VAL A 108 -2.48 1.24 2.15
CA VAL A 108 -2.00 1.20 0.76
C VAL A 108 -2.00 -0.22 0.23
N VAL A 109 -1.27 -1.12 0.89
CA VAL A 109 -1.13 -2.50 0.43
C VAL A 109 -2.45 -3.26 0.51
N GLY A 110 -3.22 -3.09 1.58
CA GLY A 110 -4.54 -3.70 1.70
C GLY A 110 -5.50 -3.25 0.60
N THR A 111 -5.50 -1.96 0.25
CA THR A 111 -6.32 -1.43 -0.85
C THR A 111 -5.91 -2.01 -2.19
N VAL A 112 -4.62 -2.06 -2.49
CA VAL A 112 -4.11 -2.63 -3.76
C VAL A 112 -4.44 -4.12 -3.86
N THR A 113 -4.12 -4.89 -2.82
CA THR A 113 -4.39 -6.33 -2.75
C THR A 113 -5.89 -6.63 -2.86
N ALA A 114 -6.76 -5.80 -2.28
CA ALA A 114 -8.22 -5.98 -2.37
C ALA A 114 -8.80 -5.54 -3.72
N THR A 115 -8.14 -4.62 -4.43
CA THR A 115 -8.60 -4.14 -5.75
C THR A 115 -8.55 -5.25 -6.80
N VAL A 116 -7.58 -6.16 -6.70
CA VAL A 116 -7.40 -7.28 -7.63
C VAL A 116 -8.61 -8.24 -7.63
N PRO A 117 -8.97 -8.92 -6.53
CA PRO A 117 -10.14 -9.80 -6.51
C PRO A 117 -11.46 -9.04 -6.66
N LEU A 118 -11.52 -7.77 -6.24
CA LEU A 118 -12.68 -6.91 -6.50
C LEU A 118 -12.95 -6.80 -8.00
N LEU A 119 -11.92 -6.43 -8.78
CA LEU A 119 -12.03 -6.28 -10.23
C LEU A 119 -12.21 -7.63 -10.94
N ALA A 120 -11.57 -8.69 -10.45
CA ALA A 120 -11.68 -10.03 -11.04
C ALA A 120 -13.11 -10.59 -10.91
N ASN A 121 -13.78 -10.36 -9.78
CA ASN A 121 -15.09 -10.95 -9.51
C ASN A 121 -16.22 -10.35 -10.38
N ASP A 122 -16.29 -9.02 -10.52
CA ASP A 122 -17.30 -8.34 -11.35
C ASP A 122 -16.78 -7.01 -11.88
N PRO A 123 -15.97 -7.03 -12.95
CA PRO A 123 -15.35 -5.81 -13.47
C PRO A 123 -16.37 -4.79 -13.98
N GLY A 124 -17.49 -5.27 -14.52
CA GLY A 124 -18.55 -4.41 -15.03
C GLY A 124 -19.20 -3.58 -13.93
N THR A 125 -19.57 -4.21 -12.81
CA THR A 125 -20.09 -3.48 -11.64
C THR A 125 -19.04 -2.56 -11.05
N VAL A 126 -17.80 -3.02 -10.93
CA VAL A 126 -16.71 -2.26 -10.33
C VAL A 126 -16.44 -0.95 -11.07
N ILE A 127 -16.44 -1.01 -12.41
CA ILE A 127 -16.23 0.15 -13.27
C ILE A 127 -17.48 1.03 -13.29
N MET A 128 -18.64 0.49 -13.64
CA MET A 128 -19.85 1.29 -13.85
C MET A 128 -20.39 1.94 -12.56
N ARG A 129 -20.12 1.35 -11.39
CA ARG A 129 -20.52 1.93 -10.09
C ARG A 129 -19.43 2.76 -9.41
N GLY A 130 -18.29 2.96 -10.08
CA GLY A 130 -17.17 3.74 -9.54
C GLY A 130 -16.55 3.12 -8.28
N GLU A 131 -16.58 1.80 -8.13
CA GLU A 131 -15.91 1.10 -7.03
C GLU A 131 -14.39 1.20 -7.17
N LEU A 132 -13.87 1.05 -8.39
CA LEU A 132 -12.44 1.26 -8.65
C LEU A 132 -12.00 2.69 -8.31
N SER A 133 -12.77 3.71 -8.70
CA SER A 133 -12.47 5.10 -8.33
C SER A 133 -12.53 5.31 -6.80
N ARG A 134 -13.42 4.62 -6.08
CA ARG A 134 -13.44 4.65 -4.61
C ARG A 134 -12.17 4.04 -4.00
N MET A 135 -11.68 2.92 -4.54
CA MET A 135 -10.40 2.34 -4.12
C MET A 135 -9.24 3.31 -4.40
N CYS A 136 -9.23 3.98 -5.56
CA CYS A 136 -8.25 5.00 -5.91
C CYS A 136 -8.29 6.20 -4.96
N ALA A 137 -9.48 6.61 -4.52
CA ALA A 137 -9.67 7.68 -3.54
C ALA A 137 -9.14 7.29 -2.15
N ILE A 138 -9.37 6.05 -1.70
CA ILE A 138 -8.80 5.51 -0.45
C ILE A 138 -7.27 5.51 -0.53
N LEU A 139 -6.72 5.01 -1.63
CA LEU A 139 -5.28 4.97 -1.87
C LEU A 139 -4.65 6.38 -1.87
N THR A 140 -5.33 7.33 -2.52
CA THR A 140 -4.93 8.75 -2.56
C THR A 140 -5.02 9.40 -1.18
N HIS A 141 -5.99 9.00 -0.35
CA HIS A 141 -6.13 9.51 1.02
C HIS A 141 -5.01 9.00 1.93
N ALA A 142 -4.70 7.70 1.88
CA ALA A 142 -3.65 7.07 2.68
C ALA A 142 -2.27 7.72 2.43
N THR A 143 -2.03 8.13 1.20
CA THR A 143 -0.74 8.67 0.72
C THR A 143 -0.66 10.20 0.78
N ARG A 144 -1.68 10.86 1.35
CA ARG A 144 -1.69 12.32 1.49
C ARG A 144 -0.58 12.76 2.47
N PRO A 145 0.22 13.78 2.13
CA PRO A 145 1.17 14.36 3.08
C PRO A 145 0.47 14.73 4.39
N ALA A 146 1.08 14.39 5.53
CA ALA A 146 0.58 14.84 6.81
C ALA A 146 0.55 16.38 6.80
N LEU A 147 -0.59 16.97 7.15
CA LEU A 147 -0.71 18.41 7.33
C LEU A 147 0.10 18.82 8.57
N GLY A 148 1.40 19.11 8.39
CA GLY A 148 2.24 19.85 9.33
C GLY A 148 2.20 19.41 10.80
N GLY A 149 2.20 18.10 11.07
CA GLY A 149 2.30 17.58 12.43
C GLY A 149 3.73 17.71 12.94
N VAL A 150 3.97 18.65 13.85
CA VAL A 150 5.24 18.84 14.57
C VAL A 150 5.71 17.49 15.14
N HIS A 151 6.84 17.00 14.64
CA HIS A 151 7.59 15.90 15.23
C HIS A 151 8.06 16.35 16.62
N LYS A 152 7.40 15.86 17.69
CA LYS A 152 7.93 16.02 19.05
C LYS A 152 9.03 14.97 19.26
N PRO A 153 10.21 15.35 19.77
CA PRO A 153 11.31 14.42 19.95
C PRO A 153 11.02 13.47 21.12
N ASP A 154 11.42 12.22 20.92
CA ASP A 154 11.78 11.16 21.87
C ASP A 154 11.26 11.27 23.32
N VAL A 155 10.14 10.59 23.58
CA VAL A 155 9.68 10.24 24.93
C VAL A 155 10.73 9.41 25.68
N ARG A 156 11.60 8.68 24.96
CA ARG A 156 12.67 7.86 25.55
C ARG A 156 13.75 8.69 26.28
N ARG A 157 14.06 9.90 25.80
CA ARG A 157 15.01 10.81 26.48
C ARG A 157 14.40 11.51 27.70
N ALA A 158 13.09 11.71 27.73
CA ALA A 158 12.43 12.33 28.88
C ALA A 158 12.41 11.40 30.11
N LEU A 159 12.22 10.09 29.90
CA LEU A 159 12.24 9.09 30.98
C LEU A 159 13.64 8.82 31.57
N GLU A 160 14.69 8.99 30.77
CA GLU A 160 16.07 8.84 31.24
C GLU A 160 16.57 10.07 32.04
N ALA A 161 16.00 11.27 31.79
CA ALA A 161 16.31 12.47 32.57
C ALA A 161 15.58 12.52 33.93
N GLU A 162 14.34 12.03 34.01
CA GLU A 162 13.57 12.04 35.27
C GLU A 162 14.08 11.02 36.30
N THR A 163 14.83 10.00 35.88
CA THR A 163 15.41 9.01 36.80
C THR A 163 16.73 9.45 37.43
N THR A 164 17.36 10.52 36.94
CA THR A 164 18.62 11.03 37.53
C THR A 164 18.42 12.08 38.63
N GLU A 165 17.25 12.71 38.75
CA GLU A 165 17.01 13.78 39.73
C GLU A 165 16.37 13.35 41.07
N GLN A 166 15.86 12.12 41.21
CA GLN A 166 15.27 11.64 42.48
C GLN A 166 16.24 10.91 43.42
N GLY A 167 17.55 10.97 43.17
CA GLY A 167 18.59 10.23 43.92
C GLY A 167 19.52 11.07 44.78
N GLY A 168 19.18 12.31 45.17
CA GLY A 168 20.08 13.13 45.98
C GLY A 168 19.38 14.25 46.75
N GLY A 169 19.06 13.99 48.02
CA GLY A 169 18.54 14.96 48.98
C GLY A 169 18.20 14.32 50.31
#